data_AF-A0A945YX18-F1
#
_entry.id   AF-A0A945YX18-F1
#
_cell.length_a   1.000
_cell.length_b   1.000
_cell.length_c   1.000
_cell.angle_alpha   90.00
_cell.angle_beta   90.00
_cell.angle_gamma   90.00
#
_symmetry.space_group_name_H-M   'P 1'
#
loop_
_entity.id
_entity.type
_entity.pdbx_description
1 polymer ?
#
loop_
_entity_poly.entity_id
_entity_poly.type
_entity_poly.pdbx_seq_one_letter_code
_entity_poly.pdbx_strand_id
1 'polypeptide(L)'
;MDCRFCNTRIKHLFASLGHSPLSNSYLTKDELNKMEPFYPLEAYVCEKCFLVQLEEFESPRNIFSDYAYFSSYSDSWLKHVREYVNKIIDRFGFNSQSFV
;
A
#
# COMPACT_ATOMS: atom_id res chain seq x y z
N MET A 1 -2.11 -14.97 11.03
CA MET A 1 -2.77 -14.86 9.70
C MET A 1 -2.22 -15.90 8.71
N ASP A 2 -2.89 -16.08 7.56
CA ASP A 2 -2.40 -16.90 6.43
C ASP A 2 -1.73 -16.01 5.38
N CYS A 3 -0.69 -16.52 4.71
CA CYS A 3 0.06 -15.75 3.72
C CYS A 3 -0.80 -15.41 2.50
N ARG A 4 -0.95 -14.12 2.20
CA ARG A 4 -1.76 -13.61 1.08
C ARG A 4 -1.34 -14.11 -0.30
N PHE A 5 -0.10 -14.57 -0.45
CA PHE A 5 0.42 -15.07 -1.73
C PHE A 5 0.29 -16.60 -1.89
N CYS A 6 0.60 -17.37 -0.86
CA CYS A 6 0.71 -18.84 -0.96
C CYS A 6 -0.13 -19.61 0.06
N ASN A 7 -0.97 -18.93 0.85
CA ASN A 7 -1.87 -19.48 1.86
C ASN A 7 -1.21 -20.29 2.98
N THR A 8 0.12 -20.24 3.11
CA THR A 8 0.82 -20.90 4.22
C THR A 8 0.57 -20.14 5.52
N ARG A 9 0.27 -20.85 6.61
CA ARG A 9 0.08 -20.23 7.93
C ARG A 9 1.37 -19.54 8.37
N ILE A 10 1.29 -18.25 8.70
CA ILE A 10 2.46 -17.47 9.12
C ILE A 10 2.63 -17.56 10.63
N LYS A 11 3.88 -17.72 11.08
CA LYS A 11 4.26 -17.85 12.49
C LYS A 11 5.38 -16.90 12.93
N HIS A 12 6.15 -16.35 11.99
CA HIS A 12 7.36 -15.61 12.29
C HIS A 12 7.12 -14.11 12.22
N LEU A 13 7.29 -13.43 13.35
CA LEU A 13 7.41 -11.98 13.40
C LEU A 13 8.75 -11.58 12.78
N PHE A 14 8.71 -10.72 11.77
CA PHE A 14 9.89 -10.21 11.09
C PHE A 14 10.37 -8.90 11.73
N ALA A 15 9.45 -7.96 11.97
CA ALA A 15 9.74 -6.70 12.64
C ALA A 15 8.50 -6.20 13.39
N SER A 16 8.70 -5.67 14.59
CA SER A 16 7.68 -4.93 15.33
C SER A 16 8.12 -3.48 15.46
N LEU A 17 7.26 -2.56 15.00
CA LEU A 17 7.51 -1.12 15.00
C LEU A 17 6.67 -0.39 16.06
N GLY A 18 6.03 -1.14 16.97
CA GLY A 18 5.13 -0.60 17.99
C GLY A 18 3.72 -0.37 17.47
N HIS A 19 3.02 0.60 18.06
CA HIS A 19 1.67 0.98 17.65
C HIS A 19 1.70 2.35 16.97
N SER A 20 0.96 2.49 15.88
CA SER A 20 0.87 3.74 15.11
C SER A 20 -0.55 3.99 14.60
N PRO A 21 -0.96 5.25 14.41
CA PRO A 21 -2.19 5.56 13.70
C PRO A 21 -2.01 5.30 12.20
N LEU A 22 -3.09 5.43 11.43
CA LEU A 22 -3.02 5.38 9.97
C LEU A 22 -2.25 6.60 9.43
N SER A 23 -1.27 6.36 8.58
CA SER A 23 -0.32 7.41 8.14
C SER A 23 -0.96 8.60 7.41
N ASN A 24 -2.08 8.38 6.73
CA ASN A 24 -2.74 9.38 5.88
C ASN A 24 -4.09 9.84 6.43
N SER A 25 -4.42 9.48 7.68
CA SER A 25 -5.66 9.91 8.34
C SER A 25 -5.41 11.16 9.18
N TYR A 26 -5.22 12.30 8.50
CA TYR A 26 -4.94 13.57 9.15
C TYR A 26 -6.12 14.05 10.00
N LEU A 27 -5.84 14.43 11.25
CA LEU A 27 -6.85 14.99 12.16
C LEU A 27 -7.18 16.44 11.80
N THR A 28 -8.46 16.78 11.84
CA THR A 28 -8.93 18.17 11.85
C THR A 28 -8.75 18.81 13.22
N LYS A 29 -8.85 20.14 13.30
CA LYS A 29 -8.71 20.88 14.57
C LYS A 29 -9.72 20.43 15.63
N ASP A 30 -10.94 20.09 15.21
CA ASP A 30 -12.02 19.65 16.11
C ASP A 30 -11.84 18.20 16.60
N GLU A 31 -10.90 17.46 16.00
CA GLU A 31 -10.60 16.06 16.34
C GLU A 31 -9.42 15.91 17.29
N LEU A 32 -8.66 16.97 17.56
CA LEU A 32 -7.46 16.92 18.40
C LEU A 32 -7.70 16.41 19.83
N ASN A 33 -8.92 16.58 20.35
CA ASN A 33 -9.31 16.09 21.68
C ASN A 33 -10.14 14.80 21.63
N LYS A 34 -10.30 14.19 20.44
CA LYS A 34 -10.98 12.91 20.27
C LYS A 34 -9.96 11.78 20.32
N MET A 35 -10.46 10.57 20.55
CA MET A 35 -9.64 9.36 20.49
C MET A 35 -9.18 9.11 19.05
N GLU A 36 -7.88 8.88 18.89
CA GLU A 36 -7.26 8.42 17.65
C GLU A 36 -6.98 6.91 17.75
N PRO A 37 -7.44 6.08 16.79
CA PRO A 37 -7.12 4.65 16.78
C PRO A 37 -5.65 4.40 16.47
N PHE A 38 -5.03 3.50 17.24
CA PHE A 38 -3.66 3.04 17.02
C PHE A 38 -3.67 1.53 16.76
N TYR A 39 -2.90 1.11 15.76
CA TYR A 39 -2.83 -0.28 15.33
C TYR A 39 -1.41 -0.84 15.55
N PRO A 40 -1.26 -2.13 15.92
CA PRO A 40 0.05 -2.77 15.94
C PRO A 40 0.67 -2.77 14.54
N LEU A 41 1.86 -2.19 14.40
CA LEU A 41 2.63 -2.22 13.16
C LEU A 41 3.64 -3.37 13.23
N GLU A 42 3.12 -4.57 12.97
CA GLU A 42 3.87 -5.82 13.01
C GLU A 42 3.96 -6.45 11.63
N ALA A 43 5.19 -6.54 11.11
CA ALA A 43 5.49 -7.22 9.87
C ALA A 43 5.85 -8.67 10.17
N TYR A 44 5.21 -9.60 9.45
CA TYR A 44 5.45 -11.03 9.55
C TYR A 44 6.01 -11.56 8.24
N VAL A 45 6.83 -12.61 8.31
CA VAL A 45 7.43 -13.24 7.13
C VAL A 45 6.91 -14.67 6.93
N CYS A 46 6.51 -14.98 5.70
CA CYS A 46 6.15 -16.34 5.33
C CYS A 46 7.41 -17.19 5.12
N GLU A 47 7.53 -18.30 5.85
CA GLU A 47 8.68 -19.22 5.74
C GLU A 47 8.75 -19.98 4.40
N LYS A 48 7.65 -20.03 3.64
CA LYS A 48 7.58 -20.76 2.37
C LYS A 48 7.93 -19.91 1.15
N CYS A 49 7.34 -18.71 1.05
CA CYS A 49 7.51 -17.84 -0.11
C CYS A 49 8.25 -16.53 0.18
N PHE A 50 8.66 -16.30 1.42
CA PHE A 50 9.38 -15.12 1.89
C PHE A 50 8.64 -13.78 1.74
N LEU A 51 7.33 -13.80 1.46
CA LEU A 51 6.52 -12.57 1.50
C LEU A 51 6.46 -12.03 2.93
N VAL A 52 6.99 -10.82 3.10
CA VAL A 52 6.78 -9.99 4.29
C VAL A 52 5.45 -9.24 4.14
N GLN A 53 4.59 -9.31 5.15
CA GLN A 53 3.25 -8.69 5.10
C GLN A 53 2.77 -8.29 6.50
N LEU A 54 1.76 -7.42 6.53
CA LEU A 54 1.08 -6.95 7.74
C LEU A 54 -0.25 -7.70 7.93
N GLU A 55 -0.74 -7.73 9.17
CA GLU A 55 -2.14 -8.06 9.45
C GLU A 55 -3.08 -6.98 8.88
N GLU A 56 -4.36 -7.33 8.75
CA GLU A 56 -5.40 -6.40 8.28
C GLU A 56 -6.20 -5.89 9.47
N PHE A 57 -5.96 -4.63 9.85
CA PHE A 57 -6.71 -3.95 10.91
C PHE A 57 -7.77 -2.99 10.36
N GLU A 58 -7.65 -2.59 9.10
CA GLU A 58 -8.56 -1.65 8.43
C GLU A 58 -8.88 -2.07 7.01
N SER A 59 -10.10 -1.74 6.59
CA SER A 59 -10.57 -2.10 5.26
C SER A 59 -9.99 -1.16 4.19
N PRO A 60 -9.76 -1.64 2.96
CA PRO A 60 -9.39 -0.76 1.84
C PRO A 60 -10.38 0.38 1.63
N ARG A 61 -11.68 0.13 1.83
CA ARG A 61 -12.71 1.16 1.70
C ARG A 61 -12.49 2.32 2.67
N ASN A 62 -12.06 2.05 3.90
CA ASN A 62 -11.80 3.09 4.89
C ASN A 62 -10.48 3.82 4.62
N ILE A 63 -9.46 3.09 4.15
CA ILE A 63 -8.14 3.66 3.82
C ILE A 63 -8.21 4.59 2.61
N PHE A 64 -9.05 4.27 1.62
CA PHE A 64 -9.13 4.97 0.34
C PHE A 64 -10.37 5.86 0.19
N SER A 65 -11.11 6.14 1.26
CA SER A 65 -12.32 6.99 1.22
C SER A 65 -12.00 8.47 1.04
N ASP A 66 -11.09 9.01 1.85
CA ASP A 66 -10.56 10.38 1.78
C ASP A 66 -9.04 10.34 1.60
N TYR A 67 -8.62 10.06 0.37
CA TYR A 67 -7.23 9.75 0.06
C TYR A 67 -6.42 11.03 -0.22
N ALA A 68 -5.59 11.42 0.75
CA ALA A 68 -4.83 12.68 0.72
C ALA A 68 -3.66 12.72 -0.31
N TYR A 69 -3.35 11.61 -0.98
CA TYR A 69 -2.19 11.51 -1.86
C TYR A 69 -2.56 11.65 -3.35
N PHE A 70 -2.06 12.72 -3.97
CA PHE A 70 -2.22 13.00 -5.40
C PHE A 70 -0.89 12.82 -6.13
N SER A 71 -0.79 11.75 -6.91
CA SER A 71 0.45 11.38 -7.62
C SER A 71 0.89 12.40 -8.69
N SER A 72 -0.06 13.14 -9.27
CA SER A 72 0.20 14.13 -10.32
C SER A 72 0.87 15.42 -9.84
N TYR A 73 1.01 15.63 -8.53
CA TYR A 73 1.73 16.79 -7.99
C TYR A 73 3.26 16.67 -8.13
N SER A 74 3.78 15.47 -8.37
CA SER A 74 5.21 15.22 -8.48
C SER A 74 5.64 15.21 -9.94
N ASP A 75 6.39 16.24 -10.36
CA ASP A 75 6.97 16.30 -11.72
C ASP A 75 7.90 15.10 -12.01
N SER A 76 8.66 14.66 -11.01
CA SER A 76 9.52 13.49 -11.14
C SER A 76 8.72 12.20 -11.32
N TRP A 77 7.58 12.07 -10.63
CA TRP A 77 6.67 10.95 -10.82
C TRP A 77 6.01 10.97 -12.20
N LEU A 78 5.53 12.13 -12.65
CA LEU A 78 4.95 12.28 -14.00
C LEU A 78 5.98 11.93 -15.10
N LYS A 79 7.22 12.38 -14.93
CA LYS A 79 8.32 12.00 -15.83
C LYS A 79 8.56 10.49 -15.82
N HIS A 80 8.64 9.88 -14.64
CA HIS A 80 8.83 8.45 -14.49
C HIS A 80 7.73 7.63 -15.18
N VAL A 81 6.46 7.99 -14.96
CA VAL A 81 5.32 7.32 -15.58
C VAL A 81 5.35 7.45 -17.10
N ARG A 82 5.70 8.63 -17.64
CA ARG A 82 5.85 8.83 -19.09
C ARG A 82 6.92 7.92 -19.68
N GLU A 83 8.09 7.86 -19.05
CA GLU A 83 9.19 6.98 -19.47
C GLU A 83 8.80 5.50 -19.41
N TYR A 84 8.10 5.10 -18.34
CA TYR A 84 7.58 3.74 -18.20
C TYR A 84 6.59 3.39 -19.30
N VAL A 85 5.60 4.24 -19.57
CA VAL A 85 4.59 4.02 -20.62
C VAL A 85 5.26 3.83 -21.99
N ASN A 86 6.17 4.72 -22.38
CA ASN A 86 6.90 4.60 -23.65
C ASN A 86 7.64 3.26 -23.73
N LYS A 87 8.35 2.88 -22.66
CA LYS A 87 9.08 1.61 -22.60
C LYS A 87 8.16 0.39 -22.75
N ILE A 88 6.97 0.42 -22.16
CA ILE A 88 6.01 -0.70 -22.23
C ILE A 88 5.36 -0.76 -23.61
N ILE A 89 4.99 0.37 -24.20
CA ILE A 89 4.49 0.46 -25.57
C ILE A 89 5.51 -0.16 -26.53
N ASP A 90 6.78 0.27 -26.46
CA ASP A 90 7.85 -0.24 -27.32
C ASP A 90 8.09 -1.73 -27.09
N ARG A 91 8.15 -2.17 -25.83
CA ARG A 91 8.46 -3.57 -25.47
C ARG A 91 7.42 -4.56 -26.00
N PHE A 92 6.15 -4.20 -25.95
CA PHE A 92 5.06 -5.10 -26.32
C PHE A 92 4.43 -4.76 -27.68
N GLY A 93 4.89 -3.70 -28.35
CA GLY A 93 4.38 -3.26 -29.64
C GLY A 93 2.93 -2.75 -29.57
N PHE A 94 2.52 -2.19 -28.43
CA PHE A 94 1.15 -1.72 -28.25
C PHE A 94 0.85 -0.58 -29.22
N ASN A 95 -0.32 -0.65 -29.83
CA ASN A 95 -0.81 0.33 -30.79
C ASN A 95 -2.34 0.43 -30.69
N SER A 96 -2.95 1.28 -31.50
CA SER A 96 -4.40 1.52 -31.47
C SER A 96 -5.28 0.31 -31.81
N GLN A 97 -4.69 -0.77 -32.33
CA GLN A 97 -5.39 -2.03 -32.63
C GLN A 97 -5.17 -3.10 -31.55
N SER A 98 -4.40 -2.80 -30.50
CA SER A 98 -4.17 -3.72 -29.40
C SER A 98 -5.46 -3.93 -28.59
N PHE A 99 -5.67 -5.16 -28.12
CA PHE A 99 -6.81 -5.52 -27.28
C PHE A 99 -6.77 -4.78 -25.93
N VAL A 100 -7.94 -4.33 -25.48
CA VAL A 100 -8.18 -3.72 -24.15
C VAL A 100 -9.09 -4.65 -23.36
#